data_AF-A0AA85C3C4-F1
#
_entry.id   AF-A0AA85C3C4-F1
#
_cell.length_a   1.000
_cell.length_b   1.000
_cell.length_c   1.000
_cell.angle_alpha   90.00
_cell.angle_beta   90.00
_cell.angle_gamma   90.00
#
_symmetry.space_group_name_H-M   'P 1'
#
loop_
_entity.id
_entity.type
_entity.pdbx_description
1 polymer ?
#
loop_
_entity_poly.entity_id
_entity_poly.type
_entity_poly.pdbx_seq_one_letter_code
_entity_poly.pdbx_strand_id
1 'polypeptide(L)'
;MIIPIHGPNGEVSEWLMIELQGDVLSKTNSPLAGKNLGDLHFSRENGDPVLLIGHHVLFGKVVALEKPMLVTKRNTTSGSLQYDIVSVIRRKLLFKTRPKPIISCVSKKV
;
A
#
# COMPACT_ATOMS: atom_id res chain seq x y z
N MET A 1 7.70 15.63 -22.68
CA MET A 1 6.30 16.04 -22.42
C MET A 1 6.17 16.29 -20.92
N ILE A 2 5.80 17.50 -20.51
CA ILE A 2 5.63 17.88 -19.10
C ILE A 2 4.15 18.23 -18.93
N ILE A 3 3.47 17.60 -17.98
CA ILE A 3 2.05 17.86 -17.70
C ILE A 3 1.98 18.49 -16.30
N PRO A 4 1.57 19.76 -16.18
CA PRO A 4 1.37 20.39 -14.87
C PRO A 4 0.13 19.81 -14.21
N ILE A 5 0.26 19.41 -12.95
CA ILE A 5 -0.81 18.78 -12.17
C ILE A 5 -1.28 19.79 -11.12
N HIS A 6 -2.56 20.12 -11.14
CA HIS A 6 -3.21 20.97 -10.15
C HIS A 6 -4.32 20.17 -9.48
N GLY A 7 -4.35 20.13 -8.16
CA GLY A 7 -5.53 19.65 -7.45
C GLY A 7 -6.59 20.74 -7.33
N PRO A 8 -7.80 20.42 -6.82
CA PRO A 8 -8.92 21.35 -6.70
C PRO A 8 -8.59 22.67 -5.98
N ASN A 9 -7.59 22.64 -5.09
CA ASN A 9 -7.13 23.80 -4.31
C ASN A 9 -5.69 24.23 -4.67
N GLY A 10 -5.15 23.79 -5.81
CA GLY A 10 -3.74 23.97 -6.18
C GLY A 10 -2.78 22.96 -5.53
N GLU A 11 -3.20 22.26 -4.48
CA GLU A 11 -2.42 21.18 -3.86
C GLU A 11 -2.77 19.81 -4.45
N VAL A 12 -1.74 19.02 -4.77
CA VAL A 12 -1.89 17.65 -5.27
C VAL A 12 -1.85 16.68 -4.09
N SER A 13 -2.87 15.85 -3.93
CA SER A 13 -2.87 14.80 -2.91
C SER A 13 -1.71 13.82 -3.16
N GLU A 14 -0.94 13.49 -2.12
CA GLU A 14 0.11 12.47 -2.17
C GLU A 14 -0.43 11.16 -1.57
N TRP A 15 -0.33 10.07 -2.33
CA TRP A 15 -0.64 8.72 -1.85
C TRP A 15 0.63 7.92 -1.62
N LEU A 16 0.55 6.97 -0.69
CA LEU A 16 1.61 6.00 -0.43
C LEU A 16 1.22 4.64 -1.01
N MET A 17 2.11 4.03 -1.77
CA MET A 17 1.88 2.69 -2.34
C MET A 17 2.39 1.61 -1.39
N ILE A 18 1.68 0.48 -1.30
CA ILE A 18 2.16 -0.74 -0.65
C ILE A 18 2.48 -1.76 -1.76
N GLU A 19 3.69 -2.31 -1.74
CA GLU A 19 4.15 -3.31 -2.71
C GLU A 19 4.54 -4.60 -1.97
N LEU A 20 3.88 -5.70 -2.32
CA LEU A 20 4.03 -7.01 -1.71
C LEU A 20 4.57 -7.98 -2.76
N GLN A 21 5.55 -8.81 -2.39
CA GLN A 21 6.01 -9.91 -3.25
C GLN A 21 5.18 -11.17 -3.00
N GLY A 22 4.26 -11.48 -3.91
CA GLY A 22 3.37 -12.64 -3.86
C GLY A 22 1.90 -12.26 -3.82
N ASP A 23 1.04 -13.24 -3.59
CA ASP A 23 -0.41 -13.06 -3.60
C ASP A 23 -1.00 -12.88 -2.20
N VAL A 24 -1.95 -11.95 -2.09
CA VAL A 24 -2.79 -11.82 -0.89
C VAL A 24 -4.04 -12.65 -1.08
N LEU A 25 -4.13 -13.77 -0.35
CA LEU A 25 -5.22 -14.73 -0.50
C LEU A 25 -6.28 -14.54 0.58
N SER A 26 -7.55 -14.46 0.16
CA SER A 26 -8.70 -14.51 1.07
C SER A 26 -9.02 -15.97 1.41
N LYS A 27 -9.15 -16.30 2.69
CA LYS A 27 -9.56 -17.66 3.14
C LYS A 27 -10.88 -18.13 2.53
N THR A 28 -11.79 -17.20 2.25
CA THR A 28 -13.14 -17.49 1.74
C THR A 28 -13.28 -17.21 0.24
N ASN A 29 -12.18 -16.98 -0.50
CA ASN A 29 -12.20 -16.58 -1.93
C ASN A 29 -13.07 -15.36 -2.30
N SER A 30 -13.54 -14.61 -1.31
CA SER A 30 -14.25 -13.34 -1.49
C SER A 30 -13.32 -12.19 -1.85
N PRO A 31 -13.83 -11.12 -2.48
CA PRO A 31 -13.06 -9.90 -2.70
C PRO A 31 -12.45 -9.34 -1.40
N LEU A 32 -11.27 -8.75 -1.51
CA LEU A 32 -10.57 -8.08 -0.40
C LEU A 32 -11.09 -6.66 -0.15
N ALA A 33 -11.80 -6.07 -1.12
CA ALA A 33 -12.32 -4.72 -1.01
C ALA A 33 -13.24 -4.57 0.23
N GLY A 34 -12.97 -3.54 1.03
CA GLY A 34 -13.71 -3.28 2.28
C GLY A 34 -13.36 -4.20 3.45
N LYS A 35 -12.47 -5.17 3.28
CA LYS A 35 -12.01 -6.03 4.37
C LYS A 35 -10.79 -5.45 5.08
N ASN A 36 -10.70 -5.70 6.38
CA ASN A 36 -9.46 -5.49 7.11
C ASN A 36 -8.45 -6.56 6.65
N LEU A 37 -7.37 -6.10 6.02
CA LEU A 37 -6.30 -6.96 5.53
C LEU A 37 -5.31 -7.33 6.65
N GLY A 38 -5.09 -6.41 7.59
CA GLY A 38 -4.03 -6.51 8.58
C GLY A 38 -3.63 -5.17 9.17
N ASP A 39 -2.61 -5.20 10.02
CA ASP A 39 -2.12 -4.03 10.75
C ASP A 39 -0.77 -3.58 10.21
N LEU A 40 -0.63 -2.28 9.95
CA LEU A 40 0.62 -1.65 9.52
C LEU A 40 1.19 -0.81 10.67
N HIS A 41 2.42 -1.14 11.08
CA HIS A 41 3.17 -0.43 12.10
C HIS A 41 4.46 0.14 11.52
N PHE A 42 5.00 1.17 12.17
CA PHE A 42 6.33 1.71 11.87
C PHE A 42 7.22 1.51 13.10
N SER A 43 8.40 0.94 12.89
CA SER A 43 9.40 0.77 13.95
C SER A 43 9.86 2.14 14.45
N ARG A 44 9.94 2.31 15.78
CA ARG A 44 10.40 3.57 16.39
C ARG A 44 11.89 3.82 16.19
N GLU A 45 12.69 2.78 16.03
CA GLU A 45 14.15 2.91 15.93
C GLU A 45 14.60 3.43 14.57
N ASN A 46 13.99 2.94 13.49
CA ASN A 46 14.46 3.19 12.13
C ASN A 46 13.35 3.62 11.15
N GLY A 47 12.09 3.68 11.59
CA GLY A 47 10.96 4.06 10.74
C GLY A 47 10.60 3.01 9.69
N ASP A 48 11.09 1.77 9.80
CA ASP A 48 10.76 0.72 8.86
C ASP A 48 9.30 0.24 9.06
N PRO A 49 8.54 0.01 7.97
CA PRO A 49 7.20 -0.52 8.06
C PRO A 49 7.21 -2.02 8.39
N VAL A 50 6.30 -2.44 9.27
CA VAL A 50 6.02 -3.82 9.64
C VAL A 50 4.54 -4.08 9.39
N LEU A 51 4.23 -5.05 8.54
CA LEU A 51 2.86 -5.39 8.15
C LEU A 51 2.48 -6.77 8.68
N LEU A 52 1.39 -6.84 9.43
CA LEU A 52 0.84 -8.06 10.02
C LEU A 52 -0.39 -8.47 9.24
N ILE A 53 -0.36 -9.63 8.57
CA ILE A 53 -1.49 -10.18 7.80
C ILE A 53 -1.78 -11.59 8.29
N GLY A 54 -2.88 -11.77 9.02
CA GLY A 54 -3.21 -13.05 9.65
C GLY A 54 -2.08 -13.52 10.58
N HIS A 55 -1.48 -14.67 10.28
CA HIS A 55 -0.36 -15.24 11.05
C HIS A 55 1.02 -14.87 10.49
N HIS A 56 1.08 -13.94 9.54
CA HIS A 56 2.33 -13.52 8.90
C HIS A 56 2.76 -12.13 9.37
N VAL A 57 4.06 -11.98 9.60
CA VAL A 57 4.73 -10.69 9.73
C VAL A 57 5.63 -10.46 8.52
N LEU A 58 5.48 -9.29 7.91
CA LEU A 58 6.28 -8.82 6.79
C LEU A 58 7.07 -7.58 7.23
N PHE A 59 8.38 -7.64 7.05
CA PHE A 59 9.27 -6.50 7.29
C PHE A 59 9.49 -5.80 5.96
N GLY A 60 9.25 -4.49 5.93
CA GLY A 60 9.38 -3.69 4.73
C GLY A 60 10.38 -2.55 4.88
N LYS A 61 10.48 -1.76 3.82
CA LYS A 61 11.27 -0.52 3.76
C LYS A 61 10.47 0.58 3.08
N VAL A 62 10.65 1.83 3.51
CA VAL A 62 10.18 2.99 2.77
C VAL A 62 11.17 3.26 1.63
N VAL A 63 10.68 3.30 0.40
CA VAL A 63 11.52 3.49 -0.80
C VAL A 63 10.95 4.63 -1.63
N ALA A 64 11.80 5.60 -1.99
CA ALA A 64 11.44 6.62 -2.97
C ALA A 64 11.40 6.00 -4.37
N LEU A 65 10.36 6.32 -5.14
CA LEU A 65 10.26 5.90 -6.53
C LEU A 65 11.19 6.73 -7.39
N GLU A 66 12.02 6.08 -8.21
CA GLU A 66 12.87 6.77 -9.20
C GLU A 66 12.02 7.60 -10.18
N LYS A 67 10.83 7.10 -10.49
CA LYS A 67 9.83 7.77 -11.33
C LYS A 67 8.51 7.84 -10.56
N PRO A 68 8.05 9.03 -10.16
CA PRO A 68 6.74 9.19 -9.54
C PRO A 68 5.62 8.65 -10.43
N MET A 69 4.59 8.10 -9.81
CA MET A 69 3.42 7.57 -10.52
C MET A 69 2.22 8.49 -10.35
N LEU A 70 1.43 8.62 -11.40
CA LEU A 70 0.16 9.33 -11.37
C LEU A 70 -0.97 8.35 -11.13
N VAL A 71 -1.82 8.62 -10.15
CA VAL A 71 -3.06 7.87 -9.94
C VAL A 71 -4.17 8.56 -10.71
N THR A 72 -4.77 7.83 -11.65
CA THR A 72 -5.86 8.33 -12.48
C THR A 72 -7.11 7.49 -12.29
N LYS A 73 -8.27 8.14 -12.24
CA LYS A 73 -9.57 7.49 -12.26
C LYS A 73 -10.15 7.63 -13.66
N ARG A 74 -10.42 6.51 -14.33
CA ARG A 74 -11.12 6.52 -15.61
C ARG A 74 -12.56 7.00 -15.41
N ASN A 75 -12.98 7.94 -16.23
CA ASN A 75 -14.32 8.49 -16.26
C ASN A 75 -14.87 8.42 -17.69
N THR A 76 -16.06 7.85 -17.84
CA THR A 76 -16.76 7.76 -19.13
C THR A 76 -18.02 8.61 -19.04
N THR A 77 -17.88 9.90 -19.30
CA THR A 77 -19.03 10.81 -19.39
C THR A 77 -19.39 10.98 -20.86
N SER A 78 -20.63 10.65 -21.20
CA SER A 78 -21.24 10.90 -22.53
C SER A 78 -20.46 10.33 -23.72
N GLY A 79 -19.89 9.14 -23.58
CA GLY A 79 -19.15 8.46 -24.66
C GLY A 79 -17.71 8.97 -24.89
N SER A 80 -17.27 10.02 -24.18
CA SER A 80 -15.89 10.48 -24.19
C SER A 80 -15.06 9.80 -23.09
N LEU A 81 -13.86 9.33 -23.43
CA LEU A 81 -12.91 8.75 -22.48
C LEU A 81 -12.12 9.87 -21.81
N GLN A 82 -12.34 10.07 -20.50
CA GLN A 82 -11.63 11.04 -19.69
C GLN A 82 -10.92 10.34 -18.53
N TYR A 83 -9.87 10.97 -18.00
CA TYR A 83 -9.14 10.48 -16.83
C TYR A 83 -8.98 11.61 -15.84
N ASP A 84 -9.59 11.44 -14.67
CA ASP A 84 -9.45 12.37 -13.57
C ASP A 84 -8.14 12.07 -12.84
N ILE A 85 -7.32 13.10 -12.61
CA ILE A 85 -6.11 12.98 -11.82
C ILE A 85 -6.52 12.96 -10.34
N VAL A 86 -6.16 11.89 -9.64
CA VAL A 86 -6.53 11.68 -8.23
C VAL A 86 -5.39 12.07 -7.30
N SER A 87 -4.20 11.54 -7.53
CA SER A 87 -3.05 11.75 -6.65
C SER A 87 -1.72 11.46 -7.36
N VAL A 88 -0.62 11.78 -6.69
CA VAL A 88 0.73 11.38 -7.10
C VAL A 88 1.33 10.47 -6.04
N ILE A 89 2.03 9.43 -6.47
CA ILE A 89 2.79 8.53 -5.61
C ILE A 89 4.27 8.78 -5.85
N ARG A 90 4.99 9.16 -4.79
CA ARG A 90 6.46 9.39 -4.84
C ARG A 90 7.23 8.34 -4.05
N ARG A 91 6.57 7.63 -3.15
CA ARG A 91 7.17 6.67 -2.23
C ARG A 91 6.32 5.40 -2.17
N LYS A 92 6.95 4.27 -1.87
CA LYS A 92 6.31 2.99 -1.60
C LYS A 92 6.81 2.36 -0.30
N LEU A 93 5.95 1.56 0.33
CA LEU A 93 6.31 0.59 1.35
C LEU A 93 6.57 -0.74 0.65
N LEU A 94 7.84 -1.12 0.56
CA LEU A 94 8.27 -2.32 -0.15
C LEU A 94 8.47 -3.48 0.83
N PHE A 95 7.69 -4.54 0.65
CA PHE A 95 7.78 -5.79 1.42
C PHE A 95 8.25 -6.93 0.49
N LYS A 96 9.56 -7.02 0.30
CA LYS A 96 10.21 -7.97 -0.65
C LYS A 96 10.74 -9.25 0.01
N THR A 97 10.65 -9.38 1.32
CA THR A 97 11.16 -10.56 2.05
C THR A 97 10.05 -11.56 2.28
N ARG A 98 10.39 -12.86 2.32
CA ARG A 98 9.44 -13.92 2.64
C ARG A 98 8.71 -13.63 3.96
N PRO A 99 7.36 -13.72 3.99
CA PRO A 99 6.60 -13.55 5.22
C PRO A 99 7.06 -14.53 6.30
N LYS A 100 7.29 -14.04 7.52
CA LYS A 100 7.66 -14.88 8.66
C LYS A 100 6.41 -15.27 9.44
N PRO A 101 6.33 -16.51 9.95
CA PRO A 101 5.25 -16.87 10.86
C PRO A 101 5.39 -16.11 12.17
N ILE A 102 4.26 -15.70 12.75
CA ILE A 102 4.22 -15.15 14.10
C ILE A 102 4.28 -16.33 15.08
N ILE A 103 5.37 -16.44 15.84
CA ILE A 103 5.52 -17.47 16.86
C ILE A 103 5.11 -16.85 18.20
N SER A 104 3.92 -17.20 18.69
CA SER A 104 3.54 -16.87 20.06
C SER A 104 4.23 -17.84 21.01
N CYS A 105 5.27 -17.41 21.71
CA CYS A 105 5.74 -18.12 22.89
C CYS A 105 4.69 -17.93 23.99
N VAL A 106 3.83 -18.94 24.17
CA VAL A 106 2.92 -18.97 25.31
C VAL A 106 3.76 -19.38 26.52
N SER A 107 3.99 -18.47 27.45
CA SER A 107 4.59 -18.80 28.74
C SER A 107 3.78 -19.93 29.36
N LYS A 108 4.40 -21.08 29.65
CA LYS A 108 3.74 -22.12 30.45
C LYS A 108 3.32 -21.46 31.76
N LYS A 109 2.02 -21.48 32.03
CA LYS A 109 1.48 -21.09 33.33
C LYS A 109 2.14 -22.01 34.36
N VAL A 110 2.98 -21.44 35.23
CA VAL A 110 3.49 -22.13 36.42
C VAL A 110 2.36 -22.22 37.42
#